data_AF-A0A1J4XHU7-F1
#
_entry.id   AF-A0A1J4XHU7-F1
#
_cell.length_a   1.000
_cell.length_b   1.000
_cell.length_c   1.000
_cell.angle_alpha   90.00
_cell.angle_beta   90.00
_cell.angle_gamma   90.00
#
_symmetry.space_group_name_H-M   'P 1'
#
loop_
_entity.id
_entity.type
_entity.pdbx_description
1 polymer ?
#
loop_
_entity_poly.entity_id
_entity_poly.type
_entity_poly.pdbx_seq_one_letter_code
_entity_poly.pdbx_strand_id
1 'polypeptide(L)'
;MIDDVIQKYSKSLGLPPPNWEKEGIIHLQSTELGDLYLERIPSPPEDVLLVYLTREIANADLDTYFQILEFCHYTLPFPVNAGLYGDNKFVFSIKLEGKTLSQKQLETAVNLLIRLQEDLQQTIET
;
A
#
# COMPACT_ATOMS: atom_id res chain seq x y z
N MET A 1 0.05 12.87 -15.11
CA MET A 1 -0.59 13.10 -13.80
C MET A 1 -0.10 12.12 -12.73
N ILE A 2 -0.39 10.80 -12.83
CA ILE A 2 0.14 9.81 -11.87
C ILE A 2 1.68 9.86 -11.84
N ASP A 3 2.32 9.91 -13.02
CA ASP A 3 3.78 10.05 -13.14
C ASP A 3 4.33 11.27 -12.40
N ASP A 4 3.70 12.43 -12.58
CA ASP A 4 4.12 13.69 -11.96
C ASP A 4 4.00 13.63 -10.44
N VAL A 5 2.95 12.98 -9.93
CA VAL A 5 2.73 12.81 -8.50
C VAL A 5 3.80 11.90 -7.90
N ILE A 6 4.09 10.77 -8.56
CA ILE A 6 5.10 9.82 -8.10
C ILE A 6 6.49 10.45 -8.14
N GLN A 7 6.84 11.19 -9.21
CA GLN A 7 8.11 11.91 -9.27
C GLN A 7 8.28 12.91 -8.12
N LYS A 8 7.22 13.66 -7.80
CA LYS A 8 7.23 14.60 -6.66
C LYS A 8 7.37 13.89 -5.33
N TYR A 9 6.67 12.78 -5.14
CA TYR A 9 6.75 11.96 -3.94
C TYR A 9 8.14 11.34 -3.76
N SER A 10 8.73 10.74 -4.80
CA SER A 10 10.08 10.18 -4.70
C SER A 10 11.13 11.26 -4.41
N LYS A 11 10.96 12.45 -5.00
CA LYS A 11 11.81 13.61 -4.68
C LYS A 11 11.67 14.06 -3.23
N SER A 12 10.46 14.01 -2.63
CA SER A 12 10.28 14.38 -1.22
C SER A 12 10.94 13.39 -0.27
N LEU A 13 11.09 12.13 -0.68
CA LEU A 13 11.85 11.10 0.03
C LEU A 13 13.37 11.15 -0.21
N GLY A 14 13.86 12.05 -1.08
CA GLY A 14 15.27 12.09 -1.47
C GLY A 14 15.71 10.90 -2.34
N LEU A 15 14.75 10.19 -2.93
CA LEU A 15 14.98 9.04 -3.80
C LEU A 15 15.06 9.46 -5.28
N PRO A 16 15.81 8.73 -6.12
CA PRO A 16 15.72 8.91 -7.56
C PRO A 16 14.28 8.66 -8.04
N PRO A 17 13.85 9.30 -9.13
CA PRO A 17 12.53 9.04 -9.70
C PRO A 17 12.43 7.55 -10.07
N PRO A 18 11.41 6.82 -9.59
CA PRO A 18 11.25 5.42 -9.86
C PRO A 18 10.84 5.24 -11.32
N ASN A 19 11.35 4.17 -11.93
CA ASN A 19 10.90 3.74 -13.24
C ASN A 19 9.81 2.70 -13.05
N TRP A 20 8.73 2.83 -13.82
CA TRP A 20 7.78 1.75 -13.96
C TRP A 20 8.48 0.52 -14.55
N GLU A 21 8.28 -0.63 -13.91
CA GLU A 21 8.60 -1.91 -14.51
C GLU A 21 7.67 -2.21 -15.70
N LYS A 22 7.96 -3.28 -16.45
CA LYS A 22 7.21 -3.62 -17.68
C LYS A 22 5.70 -3.78 -17.46
N GLU A 23 5.27 -4.05 -16.23
CA GLU A 23 3.88 -4.27 -15.86
C GLU A 23 3.20 -3.04 -15.27
N GLY A 24 3.86 -1.87 -15.26
CA GLY A 24 3.29 -0.67 -14.65
C GLY A 24 3.34 -0.69 -13.13
N ILE A 25 4.32 -1.39 -12.57
CA ILE A 25 4.55 -1.53 -11.13
C ILE A 25 5.83 -0.79 -10.75
N ILE A 26 5.81 -0.10 -9.62
CA ILE A 26 6.99 0.37 -8.90
C ILE A 26 7.04 -0.40 -7.59
N HIS A 27 8.18 -1.00 -7.31
CA HIS A 27 8.42 -1.79 -6.10
C HIS A 27 9.52 -1.16 -5.26
N LEU A 28 9.23 -0.93 -3.98
CA LEU A 28 10.14 -0.40 -2.98
C LEU A 28 10.25 -1.41 -1.84
N GLN A 29 11.40 -2.08 -1.75
CA GLN A 29 11.67 -3.08 -0.73
C GLN A 29 12.10 -2.43 0.59
N SER A 30 11.53 -2.88 1.69
CA SER A 30 11.97 -2.52 3.04
C SER A 30 11.88 -3.73 3.97
N THR A 31 12.99 -4.07 4.61
CA THR A 31 13.02 -5.13 5.62
C THR A 31 12.28 -4.75 6.90
N GLU A 32 12.11 -3.45 7.16
CA GLU A 32 11.47 -2.94 8.37
C GLU A 32 9.96 -2.76 8.19
N LEU A 33 9.54 -2.26 7.02
CA LEU A 33 8.15 -1.86 6.75
C LEU A 33 7.38 -2.87 5.88
N GLY A 34 8.07 -3.87 5.31
CA GLY A 34 7.54 -4.70 4.24
C GLY A 34 7.77 -4.09 2.86
N ASP A 35 7.24 -4.76 1.83
CA ASP A 35 7.43 -4.37 0.44
C ASP A 35 6.27 -3.48 -0.01
N LEU A 36 6.57 -2.22 -0.38
CA LEU A 36 5.62 -1.25 -0.89
C LEU A 36 5.56 -1.32 -2.42
N TYR A 37 4.35 -1.37 -2.95
CA TYR A 37 4.09 -1.41 -4.38
C TYR A 37 3.14 -0.27 -4.78
N LEU A 38 3.45 0.32 -5.93
CA LEU A 38 2.59 1.25 -6.65
C LEU A 38 2.29 0.65 -8.01
N GLU A 39 1.04 0.27 -8.26
CA GLU A 39 0.62 -0.35 -9.52
C GLU A 39 -0.35 0.57 -10.25
N ARG A 40 -0.07 0.84 -11.52
CA ARG A 40 -0.98 1.54 -12.41
C ARG A 40 -1.94 0.53 -13.02
N ILE A 41 -3.23 0.65 -12.69
CA ILE A 41 -4.30 -0.18 -13.24
C ILE A 41 -5.03 0.62 -14.32
N PRO A 42 -4.98 0.21 -15.60
CA PRO A 42 -5.78 0.82 -16.66
C PRO A 42 -7.28 0.59 -16.40
N SER A 43 -8.06 1.65 -16.20
CA SER A 43 -9.48 1.56 -15.84
C SER A 43 -10.31 2.62 -16.55
N PRO A 44 -10.74 2.41 -17.81
CA PRO A 44 -11.49 3.42 -18.56
C PRO A 44 -12.69 4.00 -17.77
N PRO A 45 -12.85 5.34 -17.69
CA PRO A 45 -12.18 6.34 -18.52
C PRO A 45 -10.77 6.77 -18.05
N GLU A 46 -10.32 6.39 -16.85
CA GLU A 46 -9.09 6.93 -16.25
C GLU A 46 -8.33 5.92 -15.39
N ASP A 47 -7.00 5.92 -15.48
CA ASP A 47 -6.15 4.99 -14.72
C ASP A 47 -6.30 5.18 -13.20
N VAL A 48 -6.21 4.06 -12.47
CA VAL A 48 -6.19 4.02 -11.01
C VAL A 48 -4.78 3.71 -10.54
N LEU A 49 -4.34 4.34 -9.45
CA LEU A 49 -3.14 3.96 -8.74
C LEU A 49 -3.52 3.05 -7.56
N LEU A 50 -3.13 1.78 -7.62
CA LEU A 50 -3.21 0.88 -6.49
C LEU A 50 -1.92 1.01 -5.67
N VAL A 51 -2.07 1.38 -4.40
CA VAL A 51 -0.96 1.45 -3.44
C VAL A 51 -1.14 0.30 -2.48
N TYR A 52 -0.15 -0.57 -2.34
CA TYR A 52 -0.27 -1.71 -1.44
C TYR A 52 1.05 -2.05 -0.76
N LEU A 53 0.94 -2.47 0.50
CA LEU A 53 2.06 -2.83 1.35
C LEU A 53 1.91 -4.29 1.74
N THR A 54 2.91 -5.09 1.37
CA THR A 54 2.91 -6.54 1.63
C THR A 54 3.92 -6.90 2.69
N ARG A 55 3.58 -7.86 3.54
CA ARG A 55 4.49 -8.40 4.55
C ARG A 55 4.22 -9.86 4.80
N GLU A 56 5.28 -10.62 5.02
CA GLU A 56 5.17 -12.01 5.44
C GLU A 56 4.77 -12.09 6.91
N ILE A 57 3.75 -12.89 7.22
CA ILE A 57 3.33 -13.19 8.58
C ILE A 57 3.58 -14.67 8.84
N ALA A 58 4.48 -14.96 9.77
CA ALA A 58 4.73 -16.33 10.19
C ALA A 58 3.60 -16.80 11.12
N ASN A 59 3.13 -18.04 10.91
CA ASN A 59 2.16 -18.71 11.78
C ASN A 59 0.80 -17.99 11.92
N ALA A 60 0.32 -17.32 10.87
CA ALA A 60 -1.00 -16.70 10.89
C ALA A 60 -2.11 -17.75 11.11
N ASP A 61 -3.03 -17.45 12.02
CA ASP A 61 -4.22 -18.25 12.32
C ASP A 61 -5.51 -17.48 12.03
N LEU A 62 -6.66 -18.08 12.37
CA LEU A 62 -7.96 -17.45 12.13
C LEU A 62 -8.11 -16.13 12.91
N ASP A 63 -7.61 -16.06 14.14
CA ASP A 63 -7.70 -14.85 14.97
C ASP A 63 -6.85 -13.72 14.37
N THR A 64 -5.66 -14.05 13.87
CA THR A 64 -4.80 -13.13 13.11
C THR A 64 -5.55 -12.54 11.92
N TYR A 65 -6.26 -13.36 11.15
CA TYR A 65 -7.03 -12.88 9.99
C TYR A 65 -8.23 -12.02 10.38
N PHE A 66 -8.90 -12.31 11.50
CA PHE A 66 -9.97 -11.45 12.01
C PHE A 66 -9.44 -10.08 12.41
N GLN A 67 -8.35 -10.01 13.17
CA GLN A 67 -7.71 -8.75 13.57
C GLN A 67 -7.34 -7.90 12.36
N ILE A 68 -6.72 -8.51 11.35
CA ILE A 68 -6.38 -7.89 10.07
C ILE A 68 -7.60 -7.21 9.42
N LEU A 69 -8.74 -7.90 9.39
CA LEU A 69 -9.96 -7.37 8.80
C LEU A 69 -10.54 -6.21 9.64
N GLU A 70 -10.41 -6.28 10.97
CA GLU A 70 -10.80 -5.19 11.87
C GLU A 70 -9.99 -3.92 11.64
N PHE A 71 -8.70 -4.03 11.31
CA PHE A 71 -7.87 -2.87 10.94
C PHE A 71 -8.37 -2.11 9.71
N CYS A 72 -9.18 -2.74 8.85
CA CYS A 72 -9.75 -2.13 7.66
C CYS A 72 -11.10 -1.41 7.90
N HIS A 73 -11.49 -1.20 9.17
CA HIS A 73 -12.78 -0.60 9.50
C HIS A 73 -12.97 0.80 8.88
N TYR A 74 -14.23 1.16 8.58
CA TYR A 74 -14.59 2.30 7.71
C TYR A 74 -14.26 3.71 8.24
N THR A 75 -13.66 3.83 9.41
CA THR A 75 -13.30 5.11 10.04
C THR A 75 -11.99 5.70 9.51
N LEU A 76 -11.33 5.01 8.58
CA LEU A 76 -10.06 5.44 8.00
C LEU A 76 -10.24 6.54 6.95
N PRO A 77 -9.21 7.38 6.70
CA PRO A 77 -9.28 8.46 5.71
C PRO A 77 -9.36 7.95 4.27
N PHE A 78 -9.11 6.66 4.04
CA PHE A 78 -9.30 5.98 2.77
C PHE A 78 -9.97 4.62 3.00
N PRO A 79 -10.74 4.11 2.02
CA PRO A 79 -11.12 2.70 2.00
C PRO A 79 -9.86 1.84 1.88
N VAL A 80 -9.55 1.09 2.94
CA VAL A 80 -8.45 0.13 2.96
C VAL A 80 -9.01 -1.27 2.73
N ASN A 81 -8.36 -2.03 1.86
CA ASN A 81 -8.65 -3.45 1.68
C ASN A 81 -7.53 -4.29 2.28
N ALA A 82 -7.90 -5.38 2.93
CA ALA A 82 -7.00 -6.44 3.38
C ALA A 82 -7.10 -7.62 2.41
N GLY A 83 -5.97 -8.29 2.17
CA GLY A 83 -5.91 -9.49 1.36
C GLY A 83 -4.71 -10.37 1.70
N LEU A 84 -4.72 -11.61 1.21
CA LEU A 84 -3.61 -12.54 1.32
C LEU A 84 -3.08 -12.83 -0.09
N TYR A 85 -1.77 -12.71 -0.27
CA TYR A 85 -1.06 -13.07 -1.48
C TYR A 85 -0.24 -14.34 -1.24
N GLY A 86 -0.51 -15.38 -2.03
CA GLY A 86 0.03 -16.72 -1.75
C GLY A 86 -0.43 -17.25 -0.40
N ASP A 87 0.46 -17.92 0.32
CA ASP A 87 0.11 -18.63 1.55
C ASP A 87 0.29 -17.79 2.82
N ASN A 88 1.17 -16.78 2.81
CA ASN A 88 1.59 -16.07 4.03
C ASN A 88 1.93 -14.59 3.87
N LYS A 89 1.75 -14.00 2.69
CA LYS A 89 1.99 -12.56 2.51
C LYS A 89 0.69 -11.79 2.66
N PHE A 90 0.57 -11.11 3.78
CA PHE A 90 -0.55 -10.24 4.01
C PHE A 90 -0.40 -8.92 3.26
N VAL A 91 -1.51 -8.34 2.80
CA VAL A 91 -1.57 -7.13 1.97
C VAL A 91 -2.61 -6.16 2.52
N PHE A 92 -2.19 -4.94 2.84
CA PHE A 92 -3.10 -3.79 2.91
C PHE A 92 -2.99 -2.99 1.62
N SER A 93 -4.14 -2.53 1.09
CA SER A 93 -4.17 -1.78 -0.17
C SER A 93 -5.19 -0.64 -0.18
N ILE A 94 -4.86 0.42 -0.90
CA ILE A 94 -5.69 1.60 -1.14
C ILE A 94 -5.71 1.88 -2.64
N LYS A 95 -6.91 2.18 -3.16
CA LYS A 95 -7.09 2.65 -4.54
C LYS A 95 -7.18 4.17 -4.57
N LEU A 96 -6.39 4.81 -5.42
CA LEU A 96 -6.39 6.25 -5.62
C LEU A 96 -6.75 6.58 -7.07
N GLU A 97 -7.79 7.39 -7.25
CA GLU A 97 -8.26 7.83 -8.56
C GLU A 97 -7.24 8.74 -9.25
N GLY A 98 -6.79 8.34 -10.44
CA GLY A 98 -5.75 9.04 -11.20
C GLY A 98 -6.08 10.50 -11.48
N LYS A 99 -7.36 10.85 -11.71
CA LYS A 99 -7.84 12.22 -12.01
C LYS A 99 -7.59 13.25 -10.91
N THR A 100 -7.71 12.79 -9.67
CA THR A 100 -7.71 13.64 -8.48
C THR A 100 -6.46 13.43 -7.65
N LEU A 101 -5.64 12.45 -8.01
CA LEU A 101 -4.44 12.08 -7.29
C LEU A 101 -3.52 13.29 -7.08
N SER A 102 -3.16 13.52 -5.83
CA SER A 102 -2.19 14.52 -5.41
C SER A 102 -1.06 13.85 -4.63
N GLN A 103 0.09 14.54 -4.55
CA GLN A 103 1.21 14.10 -3.72
C GLN A 103 0.77 13.87 -2.27
N LYS A 104 -0.03 14.78 -1.70
CA LYS A 104 -0.53 14.66 -0.33
C LYS A 104 -1.40 13.41 -0.13
N GLN A 105 -2.22 13.05 -1.11
CA GLN A 105 -3.03 11.82 -1.03
C GLN A 105 -2.15 10.57 -1.06
N LEU A 106 -1.14 10.53 -1.95
CA LEU A 106 -0.18 9.42 -1.99
C LEU A 106 0.58 9.30 -0.67
N GLU A 107 1.11 10.40 -0.15
CA GLU A 107 1.80 10.44 1.15
C GLU A 107 0.89 9.95 2.30
N THR A 108 -0.36 10.42 2.34
CA THR A 108 -1.31 10.02 3.38
C THR A 108 -1.67 8.54 3.26
N ALA A 109 -1.84 8.03 2.04
CA ALA A 109 -2.14 6.62 1.80
C ALA A 109 -0.98 5.71 2.23
N VAL A 110 0.26 6.05 1.83
CA VAL A 110 1.45 5.27 2.23
C VAL A 110 1.64 5.29 3.74
N ASN A 111 1.55 6.46 4.38
CA ASN A 111 1.68 6.55 5.83
C ASN A 111 0.59 5.78 6.58
N LEU A 112 -0.63 5.76 6.05
CA LEU A 112 -1.69 4.93 6.62
C LEU A 112 -1.36 3.44 6.53
N LEU A 113 -0.93 2.96 5.35
CA LEU A 113 -0.56 1.55 5.17
C LEU A 113 0.59 1.14 6.09
N ILE A 114 1.61 1.98 6.24
CA ILE A 114 2.74 1.76 7.16
C ILE A 114 2.23 1.62 8.59
N ARG A 115 1.43 2.59 9.06
CA ARG A 115 0.87 2.55 10.41
C ARG A 115 0.04 1.29 10.66
N LEU A 116 -0.81 0.89 9.71
CA LEU A 116 -1.63 -0.32 9.85
C LEU A 116 -0.76 -1.59 9.93
N GLN A 117 0.33 -1.67 9.17
CA GLN A 117 1.29 -2.78 9.30
C GLN A 117 1.99 -2.78 10.65
N GLU A 118 2.42 -1.61 11.16
CA GLU A 118 3.05 -1.48 12.46
C GLU A 118 2.11 -1.88 13.61
N ASP A 119 0.87 -1.39 13.58
CA ASP A 119 -0.16 -1.70 14.57
C ASP A 119 -0.50 -3.21 14.55
N LEU A 120 -0.55 -3.82 13.35
CA LEU A 120 -0.76 -5.26 13.20
C LEU A 120 0.41 -6.08 13.76
N GLN A 121 1.65 -5.68 13.47
CA GLN A 121 2.83 -6.38 13.97
C GLN A 121 2.87 -6.41 15.50
N GLN A 122 2.58 -5.27 16.14
CA GLN A 122 2.51 -5.19 17.61
C GLN A 122 1.43 -6.11 18.18
N THR A 123 0.32 -6.29 17.47
CA THR A 123 -0.80 -7.13 17.91
C THR A 123 -0.48 -8.61 17.81
N ILE A 124 0.20 -9.05 16.74
CA ILE A 124 0.54 -10.47 16.52
C ILE A 124 1.71 -10.92 17.40
N GLU A 125 2.63 -10.02 17.75
CA GLU A 125 3.77 -10.33 18.63
C GLU A 125 3.41 -10.38 20.14
N THR A 126 2.18 -10.01 20.51
CA THR A 126 1.69 -9.98 21.91
C THR A 126 0.87 -11.22 22.26
#